data_AF-A0A358XXN3-F1
#
_entry.id   AF-A0A358XXN3-F1
#
_cell.length_a   1.000
_cell.length_b   1.000
_cell.length_c   1.000
_cell.angle_alpha   90.00
_cell.angle_beta   90.00
_cell.angle_gamma   90.00
#
_symmetry.space_group_name_H-M   'P 1'
#
loop_
_entity.id
_entity.type
_entity.pdbx_description
1 polymer ?
#
loop_
_entity_poly.entity_id
_entity_poly.type
_entity_poly.pdbx_seq_one_letter_code
_entity_poly.pdbx_strand_id
1 'polypeptide(L)'
;MPRRVEAIGGITMNRMNTDQILQALSKSPAEGMSLMALARSTGKSLPELQKFLRAHRICFHEVEQTKYKINPNPPINGDLESAKFHLQRENSKQRQWRIMRWAGLSSAIFVTFYLLSVLL
;
A
#
# COMPACT_ATOMS: atom_id res chain seq x y z
N MET A 1 7.68 -3.60 29.13
CA MET A 1 6.64 -3.70 28.08
C MET A 1 6.81 -2.52 27.12
N PRO A 2 7.20 -2.71 25.85
CA PRO A 2 7.41 -1.57 24.95
C PRO A 2 6.07 -1.02 24.45
N ARG A 3 5.94 0.31 24.53
CA ARG A 3 4.79 1.11 24.08
C ARG A 3 4.52 0.88 22.60
N ARG A 4 3.27 0.56 22.29
CA ARG A 4 2.70 0.50 20.94
C ARG A 4 2.67 1.93 20.37
N VAL A 5 3.56 2.20 19.41
CA VAL A 5 3.52 3.44 18.64
C VAL A 5 2.35 3.35 17.68
N GLU A 6 1.30 4.10 17.95
CA GLU A 6 0.19 4.30 17.02
C GLU A 6 0.70 5.15 15.84
N ALA A 7 0.99 4.46 14.73
CA ALA A 7 1.34 5.12 13.49
C ALA A 7 0.09 5.78 12.89
N ILE A 8 0.07 7.10 12.95
CA ILE A 8 -0.84 8.00 12.25
C ILE A 8 -0.91 7.64 10.76
N GLY A 9 -2.10 7.29 10.28
CA GLY A 9 -2.60 7.69 8.95
C GLY A 9 -1.87 7.24 7.68
N GLY A 10 -0.95 6.29 7.73
CA GLY A 10 -0.36 5.67 6.54
C GLY A 10 -0.56 4.16 6.61
N ILE A 11 -1.24 3.56 5.62
CA ILE A 11 -1.38 2.10 5.52
C ILE A 11 -0.02 1.54 5.10
N THR A 12 0.98 1.59 5.98
CA THR A 12 2.21 0.82 5.80
C THR A 12 1.92 -0.59 6.29
N MET A 13 1.18 -1.36 5.48
CA MET A 13 1.18 -2.81 5.65
C MET A 13 2.61 -3.30 5.39
N ASN A 14 3.17 -4.03 6.35
CA ASN A 14 4.46 -4.70 6.18
C ASN A 14 4.43 -5.59 4.92
N ARG A 15 5.52 -5.62 4.14
CA ARG A 15 5.65 -6.37 2.88
C ARG A 15 5.22 -7.83 3.01
N MET A 16 5.59 -8.46 4.12
CA MET A 16 5.22 -9.83 4.47
C MET A 16 3.70 -10.03 4.60
N ASN A 17 2.95 -9.01 5.05
CA ASN A 17 1.49 -9.07 5.12
C ASN A 17 0.85 -8.96 3.73
N THR A 18 1.43 -8.14 2.85
CA THR A 18 0.93 -7.97 1.48
C THR A 18 1.12 -9.24 0.65
N ASP A 19 2.28 -9.89 0.80
CA ASP A 19 2.56 -11.16 0.12
C ASP A 19 1.60 -12.27 0.59
N GLN A 20 1.22 -12.31 1.87
CA GLN A 20 0.21 -13.25 2.39
C GLN A 20 -1.19 -13.01 1.81
N ILE A 21 -1.63 -11.74 1.71
CA ILE A 21 -2.91 -11.37 1.11
C ILE A 21 -2.96 -11.80 -0.36
N LEU A 22 -1.91 -11.49 -1.11
CA LEU A 22 -1.79 -11.84 -2.52
C LEU A 22 -1.76 -13.37 -2.73
N GLN A 23 -1.01 -14.10 -1.90
CA GLN A 23 -0.93 -15.56 -1.97
C GLN A 23 -2.26 -16.24 -1.58
N ALA A 24 -3.00 -15.68 -0.63
CA ALA A 24 -4.34 -16.17 -0.28
C ALA A 24 -5.31 -15.97 -1.45
N LEU A 25 -5.24 -14.82 -2.13
CA LEU A 25 -6.08 -14.52 -3.29
C LEU A 25 -5.71 -15.33 -4.53
N SER A 26 -4.43 -15.61 -4.77
CA SER A 26 -3.98 -16.41 -5.91
C SER A 26 -4.35 -17.89 -5.80
N LYS A 27 -4.52 -18.38 -4.56
CA LYS A 27 -4.96 -19.77 -4.28
C LYS A 27 -6.48 -19.92 -4.35
N SER A 28 -7.23 -18.83 -4.46
CA SER A 28 -8.69 -18.83 -4.44
C SER A 28 -9.25 -19.06 -5.86
N PRO A 29 -10.40 -19.75 -6.02
CA PRO A 29 -11.03 -19.98 -7.33
C PRO A 29 -11.40 -18.68 -8.05
N ALA A 30 -11.72 -18.80 -9.35
CA ALA A 30 -12.08 -17.68 -10.25
C ALA A 30 -13.21 -16.76 -9.72
N GLU A 31 -14.01 -17.26 -8.78
CA GLU A 31 -15.09 -16.56 -8.08
C GLU A 31 -14.61 -15.51 -7.06
N GLY A 32 -13.34 -15.57 -6.64
CA GLY A 32 -12.74 -14.66 -5.67
C GLY A 32 -12.93 -15.07 -4.21
N MET A 33 -12.17 -14.43 -3.32
CA MET A 33 -12.12 -14.74 -1.89
C MET A 33 -12.95 -13.73 -1.09
N SER A 34 -13.77 -14.21 -0.16
CA SER A 34 -14.51 -13.32 0.74
C SER A 34 -13.58 -12.60 1.71
N LEU A 35 -13.91 -11.36 2.07
CA LEU A 35 -13.15 -10.54 3.01
C LEU A 35 -12.97 -11.26 4.37
N MET A 36 -13.98 -12.03 4.80
CA MET A 36 -13.92 -12.83 6.03
C MET A 36 -12.96 -14.03 5.92
N ALA A 37 -12.98 -14.74 4.79
CA ALA A 37 -12.03 -15.82 4.56
C ALA A 37 -10.59 -15.30 4.50
N LEU A 38 -10.41 -14.14 3.86
CA LEU A 38 -9.12 -13.48 3.75
C LEU A 38 -8.61 -13.04 5.13
N ALA A 39 -9.46 -12.41 5.95
CA ALA A 39 -9.15 -12.05 7.34
C ALA A 39 -8.72 -13.23 8.20
N ARG A 40 -9.38 -14.39 8.07
CA ARG A 40 -8.99 -15.62 8.76
C ARG A 40 -7.65 -16.14 8.29
N SER A 41 -7.39 -16.12 6.98
CA SER A 41 -6.13 -16.62 6.41
C SER A 41 -4.92 -15.75 6.74
N THR A 42 -5.11 -14.43 6.84
CA THR A 42 -4.02 -13.47 7.07
C THR A 42 -3.93 -12.99 8.53
N GLY A 43 -4.89 -13.36 9.37
CA GLY A 43 -5.00 -12.87 10.76
C GLY A 43 -5.20 -11.35 10.85
N LYS A 44 -5.80 -10.72 9.84
CA LYS A 44 -5.99 -9.26 9.77
C LYS A 44 -7.42 -8.87 10.08
N SER A 45 -7.61 -7.65 10.58
CA SER A 45 -8.95 -7.12 10.83
C SER A 45 -9.66 -6.81 9.51
N LEU A 46 -10.99 -7.02 9.47
CA LEU A 46 -11.81 -6.72 8.29
C LEU A 46 -11.68 -5.25 7.84
N PRO A 47 -11.70 -4.24 8.73
CA PRO A 47 -11.60 -2.85 8.31
C PRO A 47 -10.24 -2.52 7.66
N GLU A 48 -9.14 -3.06 8.18
CA GLU A 48 -7.80 -2.85 7.61
C GLU A 48 -7.69 -3.46 6.21
N LEU A 49 -8.18 -4.70 6.04
CA LEU A 49 -8.20 -5.39 4.76
C LEU A 49 -9.05 -4.65 3.74
N GLN A 50 -10.25 -4.23 4.12
CA GLN A 50 -11.15 -3.49 3.24
C GLN A 50 -10.51 -2.16 2.81
N LYS A 51 -9.89 -1.44 3.74
CA LYS A 51 -9.19 -0.18 3.44
C LYS A 51 -8.02 -0.41 2.47
N PHE A 52 -7.23 -1.47 2.69
CA PHE A 52 -6.11 -1.83 1.83
C PHE A 52 -6.55 -2.23 0.41
N LEU A 53 -7.50 -3.16 0.29
CA LEU A 53 -8.00 -3.63 -1.00
C LEU A 53 -8.63 -2.48 -1.80
N ARG A 54 -9.37 -1.59 -1.14
CA ARG A 54 -9.94 -0.38 -1.76
C ARG A 54 -8.90 0.67 -2.12
N ALA A 55 -7.77 0.74 -1.43
CA ALA A 55 -6.67 1.64 -1.77
C ALA A 55 -5.93 1.18 -3.04
N HIS A 56 -5.89 -0.13 -3.30
CA HIS A 56 -5.14 -0.73 -4.41
C HIS A 56 -6.06 -1.34 -5.48
N ARG A 57 -7.04 -0.57 -5.99
CA ARG A 57 -8.02 -1.02 -7.01
C ARG A 57 -7.41 -1.47 -8.34
N ILE A 58 -6.17 -1.07 -8.63
CA ILE A 58 -5.46 -1.55 -9.81
C ILE A 58 -5.11 -3.03 -9.64
N CYS A 59 -4.72 -3.45 -8.43
CA CYS A 59 -4.29 -4.80 -8.12
C CYS A 59 -5.45 -5.73 -7.76
N PHE A 60 -6.52 -5.19 -7.15
CA PHE A 60 -7.64 -5.96 -6.64
C PHE A 60 -8.95 -5.53 -7.29
N HIS A 61 -9.76 -6.51 -7.66
CA HIS A 61 -11.09 -6.33 -8.22
C HIS A 61 -12.15 -6.90 -7.28
N GLU A 62 -13.17 -6.11 -6.99
CA GLU A 62 -14.34 -6.50 -6.19
C GLU A 62 -15.35 -7.18 -7.13
N VAL A 63 -15.67 -8.45 -6.88
CA VAL A 63 -16.57 -9.26 -7.73
C VAL A 63 -18.00 -9.20 -7.21
N GLU A 64 -18.15 -9.32 -5.89
CA GLU A 64 -19.41 -9.22 -5.15
C GLU A 64 -19.18 -8.31 -3.94
N GLN A 65 -20.25 -7.86 -3.27
CA GLN A 65 -20.23 -6.90 -2.15
C GLN A 65 -19.19 -7.18 -1.04
N THR A 66 -18.68 -8.42 -0.92
CA THR A 66 -17.63 -8.79 0.02
C THR A 66 -16.54 -9.71 -0.54
N LYS A 67 -16.49 -9.96 -1.86
CA LYS A 67 -15.51 -10.85 -2.49
C LYS A 67 -14.52 -10.07 -3.35
N TYR A 68 -13.25 -10.41 -3.18
CA TYR A 68 -12.15 -9.77 -3.89
C TYR A 68 -11.32 -10.81 -4.64
N LYS A 69 -10.78 -10.43 -5.79
CA LYS A 69 -9.81 -11.22 -6.55
C LYS A 69 -8.67 -10.35 -7.07
N ILE A 70 -7.60 -10.99 -7.52
CA ILE A 70 -6.56 -10.31 -8.29
C ILE A 70 -7.20 -9.79 -9.57
N ASN A 71 -6.92 -8.52 -9.91
CA ASN A 71 -7.55 -7.88 -11.06
C ASN A 71 -7.22 -8.64 -12.36
N PRO A 72 -8.22 -9.20 -13.06
CA PRO A 72 -7.99 -9.93 -14.31
C PRO A 72 -7.65 -9.01 -15.48
N ASN A 73 -7.92 -7.71 -15.35
CA ASN A 73 -7.69 -6.74 -16.42
C ASN A 73 -6.22 -6.28 -16.46
N PRO A 74 -5.73 -5.84 -17.62
CA PRO A 74 -4.44 -5.16 -17.71
C PRO A 74 -4.43 -3.93 -16.79
N PRO A 75 -3.30 -3.63 -16.11
CA PRO A 75 -1.97 -4.20 -16.32
C PRO A 75 -1.66 -5.47 -15.51
N ILE A 76 -2.60 -6.00 -14.72
CA ILE A 76 -2.33 -7.09 -13.77
C ILE A 76 -2.57 -8.47 -14.39
N ASN A 77 -3.54 -8.58 -15.30
CA ASN A 77 -3.85 -9.82 -16.04
C ASN A 77 -4.12 -11.04 -15.14
N GLY A 78 -4.59 -10.83 -13.91
CA GLY A 78 -4.82 -11.91 -12.94
C GLY A 78 -3.53 -12.51 -12.36
N ASP A 79 -2.37 -11.97 -12.70
CA ASP A 79 -1.07 -12.52 -12.31
C ASP A 79 -0.59 -11.97 -10.95
N LEU A 80 -0.08 -12.89 -10.13
CA LEU A 80 0.44 -12.63 -8.80
C LEU A 80 1.67 -11.73 -8.84
N GLU A 81 2.62 -12.03 -9.73
CA GLU A 81 3.88 -11.28 -9.83
C GLU A 81 3.64 -9.86 -10.35
N SER A 82 2.73 -9.72 -11.31
CA SER A 82 2.26 -8.43 -11.81
C SER A 82 1.63 -7.57 -10.71
N ALA A 83 0.73 -8.15 -9.89
CA ALA A 83 0.13 -7.46 -8.73
C ALA A 83 1.19 -7.05 -7.70
N LYS A 84 2.14 -7.95 -7.39
CA LYS A 84 3.24 -7.69 -6.46
C LYS A 84 4.15 -6.56 -6.95
N PHE A 85 4.48 -6.57 -8.25
CA PHE A 85 5.29 -5.52 -8.87
C PHE A 85 4.59 -4.15 -8.79
N HIS A 86 3.30 -4.10 -9.08
CA HIS A 86 2.52 -2.86 -8.99
C HIS A 86 2.46 -2.30 -7.56
N LEU A 87 2.22 -3.16 -6.57
CA LEU A 87 2.22 -2.75 -5.16
C LEU A 87 3.59 -2.25 -4.70
N GLN A 88 4.68 -2.90 -5.12
CA GLN A 88 6.04 -2.43 -4.83
C GLN A 88 6.33 -1.08 -5.49
N ARG A 89 5.89 -0.90 -6.75
CA ARG A 89 6.06 0.34 -7.49
C ARG A 89 5.27 1.50 -6.88
N GLU A 90 4.07 1.26 -6.38
CA GLU A 90 3.31 2.29 -5.64
C GLU A 90 4.00 2.69 -4.34
N ASN A 91 4.51 1.72 -3.59
CA ASN A 91 5.26 1.98 -2.37
C ASN A 91 6.56 2.77 -2.63
N SER A 92 7.31 2.41 -3.69
CA SER A 92 8.54 3.12 -4.05
C SER A 92 8.26 4.55 -4.51
N LYS A 93 7.19 4.77 -5.29
CA LYS A 93 6.73 6.12 -5.66
C LYS A 93 6.38 6.96 -4.44
N GLN A 94 5.64 6.42 -3.48
CA GLN A 94 5.32 7.15 -2.24
C GLN A 94 6.57 7.53 -1.46
N ARG A 95 7.57 6.63 -1.39
CA ARG A 95 8.85 6.91 -0.74
C ARG A 95 9.62 8.00 -1.47
N GLN A 96 9.69 7.94 -2.80
CA GLN A 96 10.36 8.96 -3.61
C GLN A 96 9.72 10.33 -3.46
N TRP A 97 8.38 10.42 -3.51
CA TRP A 97 7.65 11.66 -3.27
C TRP A 97 7.94 12.26 -1.90
N ARG A 98 8.05 11.41 -0.86
CA ARG A 98 8.38 11.85 0.49
C ARG A 98 9.80 12.42 0.55
N ILE A 99 10.78 11.72 -0.04
CA ILE A 99 12.17 12.19 -0.11
C ILE A 99 12.26 13.51 -0.88
N MET A 100 11.56 13.63 -2.02
CA MET A 100 11.55 14.84 -2.83
C MET A 100 10.97 16.04 -2.08
N ARG A 101 9.90 15.82 -1.30
CA ARG A 101 9.34 16.86 -0.40
C ARG A 101 10.34 17.31 0.66
N TRP A 102 11.04 16.38 1.30
CA TRP A 102 12.07 16.72 2.29
C TRP A 102 13.24 17.47 1.68
N ALA A 103 13.73 17.04 0.51
CA ALA A 103 14.78 17.73 -0.22
C ALA A 103 14.37 19.16 -0.60
N GLY A 104 13.14 19.35 -1.09
CA GLY A 104 12.58 20.67 -1.38
C GLY A 104 12.52 21.57 -0.14
N LEU A 105 12.00 21.06 0.98
CA LEU A 105 11.94 21.82 2.23
C LEU A 105 13.33 22.22 2.74
N SER A 106 14.30 21.30 2.71
CA SER A 106 15.68 21.59 3.11
C SER A 106 16.34 22.64 2.21
N SER A 107 16.12 22.57 0.89
CA SER A 107 16.66 23.58 -0.03
C SER A 107 16.07 24.97 0.22
N ALA A 108 14.76 25.06 0.50
CA ALA A 108 14.09 26.33 0.79
C ALA A 108 14.62 26.96 2.09
N ILE A 109 14.81 26.16 3.14
CA ILE A 109 15.38 26.62 4.42
C ILE A 109 16.82 27.09 4.22
N PHE A 110 17.61 26.37 3.41
CA PHE A 110 19.00 26.76 3.15
C PHE A 110 19.10 28.09 2.42
N VAL A 111 18.27 28.32 1.40
CA VAL A 111 18.23 29.57 0.64
C VAL A 111 17.77 30.73 1.52
N THR A 112 16.76 30.54 2.38
CA THR A 112 16.32 31.61 3.30
C THR A 112 17.40 31.97 4.33
N PHE A 113 18.09 30.98 4.91
CA PHE A 113 19.21 31.24 5.83
C PHE A 113 20.38 31.93 5.13
N TYR A 114 20.73 31.52 3.90
CA TYR A 114 21.79 32.16 3.13
C TYR A 114 21.47 33.62 2.81
N LEU A 115 20.25 33.92 2.36
CA LEU A 115 19.82 35.30 2.11
C LEU A 115 19.81 36.13 3.39
N LEU A 116 19.37 35.57 4.52
CA LEU A 116 19.39 36.25 5.83
C LEU A 116 20.81 36.57 6.30
N SER A 117 21.77 35.69 6.04
CA SER A 117 23.17 35.89 6.44
C SER A 117 23.97 36.79 5.50
N VAL A 118 23.51 36.99 4.26
CA VAL A 118 24.10 37.97 3.33
C VAL A 118 23.52 39.38 3.53
N LEU A 119 22.30 39.51 4.06
CA LEU A 119 21.64 40.79 4.32
C LEU A 119 21.98 41.43 5.67
N LEU A 120 22.68 40.71 6.54
CA LEU A 120 23.03 41.09 7.92
C LEU A 120 24.52 41.42 8.02
#